data_AF-A0A933A9P4-F1
#
_entry.id   AF-A0A933A9P4-F1
#
_cell.length_a   1.000
_cell.length_b   1.000
_cell.length_c   1.000
_cell.angle_alpha   90.00
_cell.angle_beta   90.00
_cell.angle_gamma   90.00
#
_symmetry.space_group_name_H-M   'P 1'
#
loop_
_entity.id
_entity.type
_entity.pdbx_description
1 polymer ?
#
loop_
_entity_poly.entity_id
_entity_poly.type
_entity_poly.pdbx_seq_one_letter_code
_entity_poly.pdbx_strand_id
1 'polypeptide(L)' 'PYNRISTVASEDSGGLLIRSGFFVTDTLTITPMGGEPKTFEFRGGDKAHYAHTIIMEYLLR' A
#
# COMPACT_ATOMS: atom_id res chain seq x y z
N PRO A 1 14.41 -6.89 -3.08
CA PRO A 1 13.90 -8.16 -3.63
C PRO A 1 12.71 -8.63 -2.75
N TYR A 2 11.71 -9.29 -3.34
CA TYR A 2 10.46 -9.64 -2.64
C TYR A 2 10.67 -10.57 -1.44
N ASN A 3 11.66 -11.46 -1.52
CA ASN A 3 12.09 -12.34 -0.42
C ASN A 3 12.64 -11.61 0.83
N ARG A 4 12.74 -10.29 0.83
CA ARG A 4 13.13 -9.47 2.00
C ARG A 4 11.96 -8.68 2.58
N ILE A 5 10.74 -8.90 2.09
CA ILE A 5 9.54 -8.25 2.60
C ILE A 5 8.92 -9.18 3.65
N SER A 6 8.68 -8.65 4.84
CA SER A 6 8.00 -9.35 5.93
C SER A 6 6.49 -9.21 5.81
N THR A 7 6.01 -7.97 5.60
CA THR A 7 4.59 -7.68 5.47
C THR A 7 4.32 -6.60 4.43
N VAL A 8 3.12 -6.66 3.84
CA VAL A 8 2.57 -5.66 2.92
C VAL A 8 1.15 -5.36 3.39
N ALA A 9 0.79 -4.09 3.48
CA ALA A 9 -0.56 -3.65 3.84
C ALA A 9 -1.00 -2.54 2.89
N SER A 10 -2.27 -2.54 2.50
CA SER A 10 -2.89 -1.44 1.74
C SER A 10 -4.07 -0.88 2.50
N GLU A 11 -4.16 0.45 2.58
CA GLU A 11 -5.28 1.16 3.18
C GLU A 11 -5.95 2.05 2.12
N ASP A 12 -7.25 1.85 1.92
CA ASP A 12 -8.11 2.68 1.08
C ASP A 12 -8.79 3.74 1.95
N SER A 13 -8.58 5.01 1.61
CA SER A 13 -9.15 6.15 2.35
C SER A 13 -10.60 6.48 1.99
N GLY A 14 -11.24 5.70 1.11
CA GLY A 14 -12.62 5.90 0.66
C GLY A 14 -13.68 5.80 1.75
N GLY A 15 -13.36 5.24 2.92
CA GLY A 15 -14.34 4.90 3.96
C GLY A 15 -14.59 5.95 5.06
N LEU A 16 -13.60 6.77 5.45
CA LEU A 16 -13.69 7.37 6.79
C LEU A 16 -13.98 8.88 6.88
N LEU A 17 -13.54 9.75 5.97
CA LEU A 17 -13.86 11.20 6.05
C LEU A 17 -13.50 11.91 4.74
N ILE A 18 -14.50 12.17 3.89
CA ILE A 18 -14.38 13.14 2.79
C ILE A 18 -14.36 14.54 3.42
N ARG A 19 -13.20 14.95 3.96
CA ARG A 19 -12.92 16.34 4.30
C ARG A 19 -12.31 17.02 3.08
N SER A 20 -13.14 17.80 2.39
CA SER A 20 -12.72 19.01 1.69
C SER A 20 -11.57 18.86 0.66
N GLY A 21 -11.90 18.38 -0.54
CA GLY A 21 -11.21 18.82 -1.77
C GLY A 21 -10.06 17.95 -2.29
N PHE A 22 -10.41 17.06 -3.21
CA PHE A 22 -9.60 16.69 -4.39
C PHE A 22 -8.41 15.72 -4.33
N PHE A 23 -8.17 14.96 -3.25
CA PHE A 23 -7.23 13.82 -3.33
C PHE A 23 -7.70 12.63 -2.50
N VAL A 24 -8.30 11.62 -3.15
CA VAL A 24 -8.37 10.27 -2.57
C VAL A 24 -6.94 9.71 -2.60
N THR A 25 -6.36 9.55 -1.43
CA THR A 25 -5.03 8.99 -1.25
C THR A 25 -5.14 7.60 -0.65
N ASP A 26 -4.81 6.59 -1.42
CA ASP A 26 -4.60 5.26 -0.86
C ASP A 26 -3.17 5.14 -0.40
N THR A 27 -2.93 4.26 0.57
CA THR A 27 -1.57 4.00 1.03
C THR A 27 -1.20 2.54 0.91
N LEU A 28 0.09 2.29 0.68
CA LEU A 28 0.70 0.98 0.72
C LEU A 28 1.86 1.03 1.69
N THR A 29 1.85 0.18 2.71
CA THR A 29 2.94 0.03 3.65
C THR A 29 3.69 -1.27 3.37
N ILE A 30 5.01 -1.17 3.23
CA ILE A 30 5.91 -2.32 3.06
C ILE A 30 6.84 -2.37 4.27
N THR A 31 6.85 -3.51 4.96
CA THR A 31 7.79 -3.76 6.07
C THR A 31 8.86 -4.74 5.61
N PRO A 32 10.12 -4.32 5.45
CA PRO A 32 11.22 -5.24 5.16
C PRO A 32 11.59 -6.07 6.40
N MET A 33 12.16 -7.25 6.19
CA MET A 33 12.70 -8.07 7.27
C MET A 33 13.85 -7.33 7.96
N GLY A 34 13.70 -7.06 9.25
CA GLY A 34 14.72 -6.37 10.06
C GLY A 34 14.89 -4.88 9.75
N GLY A 35 13.89 -4.24 9.13
CA GLY A 35 13.92 -2.79 8.89
C GLY A 35 12.58 -2.11 9.17
N GLU A 36 12.61 -0.79 9.13
CA GLU A 36 11.45 0.04 9.43
C GLU A 36 10.39 -0.02 8.32
N PRO A 37 9.09 0.00 8.67
CA PRO A 37 8.01 0.14 7.71
C PRO A 37 8.15 1.39 6.85
N LYS A 38 7.83 1.27 5.56
CA LYS A 38 7.76 2.41 4.64
C LYS A 38 6.39 2.50 4.01
N THR A 39 5.78 3.68 4.12
CA THR A 39 4.45 3.96 3.55
C THR A 39 4.59 4.78 2.27
N PHE A 40 3.86 4.36 1.25
CA PHE A 40 3.77 5.00 -0.06
C PHE A 40 2.35 5.52 -0.26
N GLU A 41 2.22 6.79 -0.62
CA GLU A 41 0.93 7.40 -0.94
C GLU A 41 0.67 7.36 -2.44
N PHE A 42 -0.52 6.92 -2.81
CA PHE A 42 -0.99 6.87 -4.18
C PHE A 42 -2.11 7.88 -4.40
N ARG A 43 -1.96 8.70 -5.44
CA ARG A 43 -3.04 9.59 -5.89
C ARG A 43 -3.94 8.82 -6.87
N GLY A 44 -5.19 8.55 -6.44
CA GLY A 44 -6.20 7.80 -7.20
C GLY A 44 -6.48 6.42 -6.60
N GLY A 45 -7.78 6.15 -6.34
CA GLY A 45 -8.32 5.14 -5.42
C GLY A 45 -8.06 3.65 -5.70
N ASP A 46 -7.36 3.29 -6.78
CA ASP A 46 -7.11 1.87 -7.13
C ASP A 46 -5.63 1.49 -7.16
N LYS A 47 -4.72 2.47 -7.04
CA LYS A 47 -3.30 2.23 -7.33
C LYS A 47 -2.59 1.51 -6.19
N ALA A 48 -2.93 1.80 -4.94
CA ALA A 48 -2.35 1.05 -3.81
C ALA A 48 -2.84 -0.40 -3.81
N HIS A 49 -4.12 -0.63 -4.14
CA HIS A 49 -4.67 -1.97 -4.29
C HIS A 49 -3.97 -2.75 -5.41
N TYR A 50 -3.78 -2.14 -6.59
CA TYR A 50 -3.06 -2.78 -7.69
C TYR A 50 -1.60 -3.10 -7.32
N ALA A 51 -0.91 -2.16 -6.66
CA ALA A 51 0.46 -2.38 -6.19
C ALA A 51 0.54 -3.51 -5.16
N HIS A 52 -0.41 -3.57 -4.21
CA HIS A 52 -0.52 -4.65 -3.24
C HIS A 52 -0.66 -6.01 -3.95
N THR A 53 -1.59 -6.12 -4.92
CA THR A 53 -1.82 -7.36 -5.68
C THR A 53 -0.57 -7.83 -6.41
N ILE A 54 0.13 -6.94 -7.13
CA ILE A 54 1.39 -7.29 -7.80
C ILE A 54 2.42 -7.81 -6.80
N ILE A 55 2.60 -7.12 -5.66
CA ILE A 55 3.61 -7.52 -4.68
C ILE A 55 3.26 -8.88 -4.09
N MET A 56 1.98 -9.13 -3.79
CA MET A 56 1.51 -10.43 -3.28
C MET A 56 1.74 -11.57 -4.27
N GLU A 57 1.59 -11.35 -5.58
CA GLU A 57 1.91 -12.36 -6.59
C GLU A 57 3.37 -12.82 -6.55
N TYR A 58 4.30 -11.93 -6.18
CA TYR A 58 5.72 -12.27 -6.03
C TYR A 58 6.08 -12.80 -4.64
N LEU A 59 5.25 -12.57 -3.62
CA LEU A 59 5.49 -13.08 -2.27
C LEU A 59 4.96 -14.50 -2.06
N LEU A 60 3.90 -14.88 -2.78
CA LEU A 60 3.27 -16.21 -2.68
C LEU A 60 3.84 -17.24 -3.66
N ARG A 61 4.84 -16.86 -4.46
CA ARG A 61 5.60 -17.76 -5.34
C ARG A 61 6.88 -18.21 -4.67
#